data_AF-A0A960XWS4-F1
#
_entry.id   AF-A0A960XWS4-F1
#
_cell.length_a   1.000
_cell.length_b   1.000
_cell.length_c   1.000
_cell.angle_alpha   90.00
_cell.angle_beta   90.00
_cell.angle_gamma   90.00
#
_symmetry.space_group_name_H-M   'P 1'
#
loop_
_entity.id
_entity.type
_entity.pdbx_description
1 polymer ?
#
loop_
_entity_poly.entity_id
_entity_poly.type
_entity_poly.pdbx_seq_one_letter_code
_entity_poly.pdbx_strand_id
1 'polypeptide(L)'
;MHLSNTSISVDGLRKLVHLPNLRTLDISNCKQLKRLSTSQILLEMPRLRMIYHYGVAISPEAFDSLRNRGVAFFPPRPSGDP
;
A
#
# COMPACT_ATOMS: atom_id res chain seq x y z
N MET A 1 3.51 -9.17 -1.02
CA MET A 1 4.34 -8.88 0.15
C MET A 1 3.44 -8.42 1.26
N HIS A 2 3.48 -9.11 2.41
CA HIS A 2 2.68 -8.76 3.58
C HIS A 2 3.58 -8.04 4.59
N LEU A 3 3.23 -6.79 4.88
CA LEU A 3 3.90 -5.93 5.86
C LEU A 3 2.89 -5.42 6.90
N SER A 4 1.70 -6.02 6.96
CA SER A 4 0.68 -5.60 7.88
C SER A 4 1.13 -5.73 9.33
N ASN A 5 0.74 -4.74 10.16
CA ASN A 5 1.12 -4.61 11.56
C ASN A 5 2.64 -4.49 11.80
N THR A 6 3.43 -4.14 10.78
CA THR A 6 4.87 -3.89 10.95
C THR A 6 5.17 -2.40 11.21
N SER A 7 6.35 -2.13 11.76
CA SER A 7 6.88 -0.77 11.95
C SER A 7 7.64 -0.25 10.74
N ILE A 8 7.23 -0.62 9.52
CA ILE A 8 7.90 -0.18 8.30
C ILE A 8 7.87 1.35 8.17
N SER A 9 9.03 1.94 7.90
CA SER A 9 9.15 3.38 7.65
C SER A 9 8.88 3.71 6.17
N VAL A 10 8.67 5.00 5.90
CA VAL A 10 8.55 5.54 4.53
C VAL A 10 9.77 5.15 3.68
N ASP A 11 10.99 5.21 4.24
CA ASP A 11 12.21 4.83 3.53
C ASP A 11 12.25 3.32 3.24
N GLY A 12 11.78 2.50 4.18
CA GLY A 12 11.62 1.06 3.98
C GLY A 12 10.64 0.76 2.85
N LEU A 13 9.51 1.47 2.81
CA LEU A 13 8.51 1.35 1.75
C LEU A 13 9.06 1.78 0.39
N ARG A 14 9.87 2.84 0.33
CA ARG A 14 10.49 3.34 -0.91
C ARG A 14 11.42 2.29 -1.54
N LYS A 15 12.12 1.47 -0.75
CA LYS A 15 12.94 0.37 -1.27
C LYS A 15 12.12 -0.67 -2.04
N LEU A 16 10.82 -0.78 -1.78
CA LEU A 16 9.94 -1.73 -2.47
C LEU A 16 9.59 -1.32 -3.90
N VAL A 17 9.75 -0.04 -4.25
CA VAL A 17 9.47 0.50 -5.59
C VAL A 17 10.29 -0.23 -6.67
N HIS A 18 11.51 -0.64 -6.32
CA HIS A 18 12.43 -1.31 -7.25
C HIS A 18 12.17 -2.81 -7.39
N LEU A 19 11.21 -3.39 -6.66
CA LEU A 19 10.95 -4.83 -6.72
C LEU A 19 10.22 -5.19 -8.03
N PRO A 20 10.90 -5.89 -8.97
CA PRO A 20 10.39 -6.06 -10.33
C PRO A 20 9.14 -6.93 -10.41
N ASN A 21 8.84 -7.70 -9.36
CA ASN A 21 7.72 -8.63 -9.30
C ASN A 21 6.66 -8.26 -8.24
N LEU A 22 6.79 -7.09 -7.60
CA LEU A 22 5.85 -6.69 -6.56
C LEU A 22 4.50 -6.26 -7.16
N ARG A 23 3.54 -7.18 -7.14
CA ARG A 23 2.17 -6.97 -7.61
C ARG A 23 1.17 -6.74 -6.48
N THR A 24 1.42 -7.32 -5.33
CA THR A 24 0.53 -7.25 -4.17
C THR A 24 1.29 -6.73 -2.97
N LEU A 25 0.77 -5.70 -2.32
CA LEU A 25 1.35 -5.09 -1.14
C LEU A 25 0.28 -4.93 -0.06
N ASP A 26 0.56 -5.45 1.14
CA ASP A 26 -0.27 -5.20 2.31
C ASP A 26 0.52 -4.36 3.31
N ILE A 27 0.08 -3.13 3.52
CA ILE A 27 0.62 -2.16 4.49
C ILE A 27 -0.40 -1.86 5.59
N SER A 28 -1.35 -2.75 5.83
CA SER A 28 -2.41 -2.52 6.80
C SER A 28 -1.84 -2.32 8.21
N ASN A 29 -2.42 -1.42 8.99
CA ASN A 29 -2.03 -1.08 10.36
C ASN A 29 -0.55 -0.66 10.52
N CYS A 30 0.11 -0.22 9.45
CA CYS A 30 1.46 0.33 9.52
C CYS A 30 1.42 1.78 10.02
N LYS A 31 1.30 1.97 11.34
CA LYS A 31 1.10 3.29 11.98
C LYS A 31 2.22 4.31 11.74
N GLN A 32 3.41 3.85 11.35
CA GLN A 32 4.56 4.71 11.03
C GLN A 32 4.46 5.35 9.63
N LEU A 33 3.55 4.88 8.78
CA LEU A 33 3.38 5.37 7.42
C LEU A 33 2.59 6.69 7.42
N LYS A 34 3.26 7.77 7.03
CA LYS A 34 2.63 9.10 6.89
C LYS A 34 1.85 9.18 5.59
N ARG A 35 0.59 9.65 5.65
CA ARG A 35 -0.35 9.73 4.53
C ARG A 35 0.25 10.25 3.22
N LEU A 36 0.86 11.44 3.24
CA LEU A 36 1.38 12.09 2.03
C LEU A 36 2.54 11.30 1.41
N SER A 37 3.51 10.89 2.23
CA SER A 37 4.69 10.16 1.76
C SER A 37 4.34 8.77 1.23
N THR A 38 3.45 8.05 1.92
CA THR A 38 2.96 6.74 1.46
C THR A 38 2.27 6.87 0.12
N SER A 39 1.41 7.87 -0.04
CA SER A 39 0.67 8.11 -1.29
C SER A 39 1.61 8.33 -2.48
N GLN A 40 2.64 9.17 -2.32
CA GLN A 40 3.65 9.40 -3.36
C GLN A 40 4.39 8.11 -3.74
N ILE A 41 4.84 7.33 -2.75
CA ILE A 41 5.60 6.10 -3.01
C ILE A 41 4.75 5.05 -3.74
N LEU A 42 3.47 4.91 -3.39
CA LEU A 42 2.59 3.96 -4.06
C LEU A 42 2.40 4.29 -5.55
N LEU A 43 2.38 5.58 -5.90
CA LEU A 43 2.32 6.02 -7.29
C LEU A 43 3.58 5.67 -8.07
N GLU A 44 4.74 5.66 -7.41
CA GLU A 44 6.02 5.29 -8.01
C GLU A 44 6.13 3.77 -8.28
N MET A 45 5.31 2.91 -7.66
CA MET A 45 5.40 1.46 -7.84
C MET A 45 4.82 1.02 -9.21
N PRO A 46 5.64 0.65 -10.22
CA PRO A 46 5.16 0.55 -11.60
C PRO A 46 4.29 -0.68 -11.86
N ARG A 47 4.48 -1.76 -11.07
CA ARG A 47 3.84 -3.07 -11.27
C ARG A 47 2.86 -3.45 -10.18
N LEU A 48 2.56 -2.53 -9.26
CA LEU A 48 1.57 -2.77 -8.22
C LEU A 48 0.20 -2.97 -8.87
N ARG A 49 -0.49 -4.04 -8.50
CA ARG A 49 -1.84 -4.38 -8.97
C ARG A 49 -2.84 -4.46 -7.84
N MET A 50 -2.38 -4.72 -6.62
CA MET A 50 -3.25 -4.94 -5.46
C MET A 50 -2.63 -4.32 -4.22
N ILE A 51 -3.46 -3.60 -3.46
CA ILE A 51 -3.06 -3.01 -2.19
C ILE A 51 -4.09 -3.22 -1.08
N TYR A 52 -3.59 -3.55 0.10
CA TYR A 52 -4.31 -3.48 1.37
C TYR A 52 -3.69 -2.37 2.21
N HIS A 53 -4.51 -1.40 2.62
CA HIS A 53 -4.06 -0.22 3.37
C HIS A 53 -4.95 0.07 4.58
N TYR A 54 -5.61 -0.95 5.12
CA TYR A 54 -6.51 -0.77 6.27
C TYR A 54 -5.75 -0.11 7.43
N GLY A 55 -6.34 0.88 8.10
CA GLY A 55 -5.65 1.62 9.17
C GLY A 55 -4.48 2.50 8.70
N VAL A 56 -4.27 2.64 7.38
CA VAL A 56 -3.33 3.58 6.77
C VAL A 56 -4.08 4.53 5.84
N ALA A 57 -3.93 5.82 6.10
CA ALA A 57 -4.55 6.84 5.27
C ALA A 57 -3.77 7.01 3.96
N ILE A 58 -4.47 6.92 2.83
CA ILE A 58 -3.98 7.28 1.49
C ILE A 58 -4.71 8.55 1.06
N SER A 59 -4.06 9.41 0.26
CA SER A 59 -4.72 10.61 -0.27
C SER A 59 -5.74 10.23 -1.36
N PRO A 60 -6.89 10.93 -1.46
CA PRO A 60 -7.88 10.68 -2.51
C PRO A 60 -7.28 10.74 -3.92
N GLU A 61 -6.36 11.68 -4.15
CA GLU A 61 -5.71 11.87 -5.45
C GLU A 61 -4.86 10.66 -5.83
N ALA A 62 -4.14 10.09 -4.85
CA ALA A 62 -3.38 8.88 -5.05
C ALA A 62 -4.28 7.66 -5.20
N PHE A 63 -5.37 7.59 -4.44
CA PHE A 63 -6.38 6.53 -4.57
C PHE A 63 -6.97 6.51 -5.98
N ASP A 64 -7.42 7.65 -6.49
CA ASP A 64 -7.97 7.75 -7.85
C ASP A 64 -6.92 7.46 -8.92
N SER A 65 -5.69 7.96 -8.75
CA SER A 65 -4.59 7.68 -9.68
C SER A 65 -4.22 6.19 -9.74
N LEU A 66 -4.16 5.52 -8.59
CA LEU A 66 -3.93 4.08 -8.50
C LEU A 66 -5.12 3.30 -9.10
N ARG A 67 -6.36 3.72 -8.83
CA ARG A 67 -7.56 3.09 -9.42
C ARG A 67 -7.55 3.21 -10.94
N ASN A 68 -7.21 4.39 -11.48
CA ASN A 68 -7.11 4.63 -12.92
C ASN A 68 -6.01 3.79 -13.58
N ARG A 69 -4.97 3.41 -12.82
CA ARG A 69 -3.93 2.46 -13.28
C ARG A 69 -4.37 0.99 -13.22
N GLY A 70 -5.59 0.70 -12.74
CA GLY A 70 -6.08 -0.66 -12.55
C GLY A 70 -5.56 -1.34 -11.28
N VAL A 71 -5.10 -0.57 -10.29
CA VAL A 71 -4.76 -1.10 -8.96
C VAL A 71 -6.05 -1.37 -8.19
N ALA A 72 -6.23 -2.62 -7.78
CA ALA A 72 -7.34 -3.04 -6.94
C ALA A 72 -7.07 -2.69 -5.48
N PHE A 73 -8.06 -2.06 -4.85
CA PHE A 73 -8.13 -1.83 -3.42
C PHE A 73 -9.09 -2.85 -2.83
N PHE A 74 -8.63 -3.62 -1.85
CA PHE A 74 -9.51 -4.54 -1.16
C PHE A 74 -10.06 -3.91 0.12
N PRO A 75 -11.35 -4.14 0.43
CA PRO A 75 -11.87 -3.85 1.75
C PRO A 75 -11.06 -4.62 2.81
N PRO A 76 -11.15 -4.22 4.09
CA PRO A 76 -10.57 -5.01 5.18
C PRO A 76 -10.92 -6.48 4.98
N ARG A 77 -9.91 -7.36 5.08
CA ARG A 77 -10.18 -8.80 5.15
C ARG A 77 -11.22 -8.99 6.26
N PRO A 78 -12.36 -9.66 5.98
CA PRO A 78 -13.31 -9.93 7.03
C PRO A 78 -12.53 -10.57 8.19
N SER A 79 -12.66 -9.99 9.37
CA SER A 79 -12.16 -10.56 10.61
C SER A 79 -12.90 -11.87 10.84
N GLY A 80 -12.38 -12.94 10.28
CA GLY A 80 -13.05 -14.23 10.22
C GLY A 80 -12.31 -15.16 9.29
N ASP A 81 -11.16 -15.63 9.74
CA ASP A 81 -10.84 -17.06 9.69
C ASP A 81 -9.91 -17.40 10.86
N PRO A 82 -10.06 -18.60 11.43
CA PRO A 82 -9.74 -18.96 12.83
C PRO A 82 -8.26 -18.95 13.20
#